data_AF-A0A1Y5DUB5-F1
#
_entry.id   AF-A0A1Y5DUB5-F1
#
_cell.length_a   1.000
_cell.length_b   1.000
_cell.length_c   1.000
_cell.angle_alpha   90.00
_cell.angle_beta   90.00
_cell.angle_gamma   90.00
#
_symmetry.space_group_name_H-M   'P 1'
#
loop_
_entity.id
_entity.type
_entity.pdbx_description
1 polymer ?
#
loop_
_entity_poly.entity_id
_entity_poly.type
_entity_poly.pdbx_seq_one_letter_code
_entity_poly.pdbx_strand_id
1 'polypeptide(L)' 'TIAYENEQFILLTPQISSMPTKFLKNPVGSVESLRDEIIAAIDFAITGI' A
#
# COMPACT_ATOMS: atom_id res chain seq x y z
N THR A 1 -0.65 2.51 -9.67
CA THR A 1 0.58 1.70 -9.49
C THR A 1 1.60 2.56 -8.76
N ILE A 2 2.52 1.95 -8.02
CA ILE A 2 3.52 2.69 -7.24
C ILE A 2 4.82 2.70 -8.04
N ALA A 3 5.33 3.88 -8.38
CA ALA A 3 6.64 4.03 -9.00
C ALA A 3 7.70 4.23 -7.90
N TYR A 4 8.71 3.37 -7.86
CA TYR A 4 9.83 3.48 -6.94
C TYR A 4 11.10 2.95 -7.59
N GLU A 5 12.21 3.70 -7.52
CA GLU A 5 13.52 3.32 -8.08
C GLU A 5 13.49 2.81 -9.54
N ASN A 6 12.70 3.46 -10.41
CA ASN A 6 12.47 3.07 -11.82
C ASN A 6 11.71 1.74 -12.02
N GLU A 7 11.17 1.18 -10.94
CA GLU A 7 10.30 0.02 -10.98
C GLU A 7 8.84 0.41 -10.72
N GLN A 8 7.93 -0.43 -11.22
CA GLN A 8 6.49 -0.27 -11.06
C GLN A 8 5.95 -1.41 -10.21
N PHE A 9 5.30 -1.06 -9.12
CA PHE A 9 4.71 -2.00 -8.18
C PHE A 9 3.18 -1.93 -8.20
N ILE A 10 2.55 -3.05 -7.85
CA ILE A 10 1.12 -3.16 -7.66
C ILE A 10 0.85 -3.26 -6.16
N LEU A 11 -0.09 -2.45 -5.66
CA LEU A 11 -0.56 -2.55 -4.29
C LEU A 11 -1.52 -3.74 -4.18
N LEU A 12 -1.12 -4.78 -3.46
CA LEU A 12 -1.91 -5.99 -3.25
C LEU A 12 -2.93 -5.79 -2.11
N THR A 13 -3.84 -4.83 -2.25
CA THR A 13 -4.85 -4.50 -1.23
C THR A 13 -5.63 -5.71 -0.70
N PRO A 14 -6.04 -6.69 -1.52
CA PRO A 14 -6.72 -7.90 -1.01
C PRO A 14 -5.86 -8.78 -0.10
N GLN A 15 -4.53 -8.63 -0.14
CA GLN A 15 -3.57 -9.37 0.68
C GLN A 15 -3.09 -8.56 1.91
N ILE A 16 -3.75 -7.44 2.23
CA ILE A 16 -3.42 -6.65 3.42
C ILE A 16 -3.52 -7.52 4.68
N SER A 17 -2.53 -7.44 5.55
CA SER A 17 -2.45 -8.24 6.77
C SER A 17 -1.70 -7.49 7.87
N SER A 18 -1.94 -7.91 9.12
CA SER A 18 -1.18 -7.40 10.27
C SER A 18 0.22 -8.00 10.31
N MET A 19 1.22 -7.19 10.67
CA MET A 19 2.59 -7.63 10.87
C MET A 19 3.19 -7.05 12.16
N PRO A 20 3.90 -7.85 12.99
CA PRO A 20 4.63 -7.34 14.13
C PRO A 20 5.71 -6.32 13.72
N THR A 21 5.79 -5.21 14.45
CA THR A 21 6.71 -4.10 14.14
C THR A 21 8.18 -4.50 14.09
N LYS A 22 8.59 -5.52 14.87
CA LYS A 22 9.97 -6.07 14.87
C LYS A 22 10.44 -6.63 13.52
N PHE A 23 9.52 -6.91 12.59
CA PHE A 23 9.84 -7.39 11.24
C PHE A 23 9.97 -6.25 10.22
N LEU A 24 9.56 -5.03 10.56
CA LEU A 24 9.75 -3.86 9.71
C LEU A 24 11.23 -3.48 9.67
N LYS A 25 11.75 -3.22 8.46
CA LYS A 25 13.10 -2.68 8.23
C LYS A 25 13.07 -1.15 8.24
N ASN A 26 14.20 -0.54 7.87
CA ASN A 26 14.27 0.91 7.69
C ASN A 26 13.29 1.38 6.60
N PRO A 27 12.64 2.54 6.77
CA PRO A 27 11.84 3.17 5.73
C PRO A 27 12.70 3.44 4.48
N VAL A 28 12.13 3.18 3.30
CA VAL A 28 12.83 3.33 2.00
C VAL A 28 12.25 4.45 1.13
N GLY A 29 11.06 4.96 1.47
CA GLY A 29 10.39 6.03 0.72
C GLY A 29 9.05 6.38 1.36
N SER A 30 8.29 7.23 0.68
CA SER A 30 6.94 7.61 1.10
C SER A 30 5.94 7.36 -0.03
N VAL A 31 4.75 6.89 0.36
CA VAL A 31 3.58 6.73 -0.51
C VAL A 31 2.45 7.68 -0.11
N GLU A 32 2.76 8.72 0.67
CA GLU A 32 1.77 9.67 1.20
C GLU A 32 0.97 10.38 0.11
N SER A 33 1.58 10.67 -1.04
CA SER A 33 0.88 11.27 -2.20
C SER A 33 -0.22 10.38 -2.78
N LEU A 34 -0.19 9.07 -2.50
CA LEU A 34 -1.17 8.08 -2.96
C LEU A 34 -2.25 7.80 -1.91
N ARG A 35 -2.31 8.59 -0.83
CA ARG A 35 -3.23 8.37 0.30
C ARG A 35 -4.67 8.13 -0.16
N ASP A 36 -5.19 9.00 -1.02
CA ASP A 36 -6.58 8.92 -1.47
C ASP A 36 -6.85 7.64 -2.27
N GLU A 37 -5.90 7.22 -3.10
CA GLU A 37 -5.96 5.97 -3.87
C GLU A 37 -5.88 4.73 -2.96
N ILE A 38 -5.03 4.76 -1.93
CA ILE A 38 -4.91 3.66 -0.96
C ILE A 38 -6.21 3.50 -0.18
N ILE A 39 -6.81 4.61 0.28
CA ILE A 39 -8.09 4.57 1.00
C ILE A 39 -9.21 4.07 0.08
N ALA A 40 -9.30 4.57 -1.15
CA ALA A 40 -10.31 4.12 -2.10
C ALA A 40 -10.15 2.62 -2.43
N ALA A 41 -8.93 2.12 -2.58
CA ALA A 41 -8.69 0.69 -2.82
C ALA A 41 -9.09 -0.18 -1.63
N ILE A 42 -8.87 0.29 -0.39
CA ILE A 42 -9.30 -0.42 0.83
C ILE A 42 -10.82 -0.40 0.94
N ASP A 43 -11.46 0.75 0.70
CA ASP A 43 -12.92 0.86 0.70
C ASP A 43 -13.52 -0.12 -0.30
N PHE A 44 -13.07 -0.07 -1.56
CA PHE A 44 -13.49 -1.01 -2.59
C PHE A 44 -13.28 -2.48 -2.19
N ALA A 45 -12.15 -2.81 -1.55
CA ALA A 45 -11.87 -4.18 -1.11
C ALA A 45 -12.82 -4.69 -0.01
N ILE A 46 -13.43 -3.79 0.78
CA ILE A 46 -14.31 -4.13 1.90
C ILE A 46 -15.79 -3.94 1.55
N THR A 47 -16.14 -2.83 0.92
CA THR A 47 -17.53 -2.43 0.62
C THR A 47 -17.93 -2.78 -0.80
N GLY A 48 -16.97 -2.97 -1.72
CA GLY A 48 -17.21 -3.30 -3.12
C GLY A 48 -17.67 -2.13 -4.00
N ILE A 49 -17.59 -0.89 -3.50
CA ILE A 49 -18.06 0.33 -4.16
C ILE A 49 -16.88 1.25 -4.48
#